data_AF-A0A357V553-F1
#
_entry.id   AF-A0A357V553-F1
#
_cell.length_a   1.000
_cell.length_b   1.000
_cell.length_c   1.000
_cell.angle_alpha   90.00
_cell.angle_beta   90.00
_cell.angle_gamma   90.00
#
_symmetry.space_group_name_H-M   'P 1'
#
loop_
_entity.id
_entity.type
_entity.pdbx_description
1 polymer ?
#
loop_
_entity_poly.entity_id
_entity_poly.type
_entity_poly.pdbx_seq_one_letter_code
_entity_poly.pdbx_strand_id
1 'polypeptide(L)' 'SLISEFDKRTGIPLVLNTSFNIKGQPIVETPLEALSTFAGTGLDALIMGSYLVRKSGTPRA' A
#
# COMPACT_ATOMS: atom_id res chain seq x y z
N SER A 1 -13.94 2.73 -10.56
CA SER A 1 -13.54 2.53 -9.15
C SER A 1 -12.39 1.53 -9.09
N LEU A 2 -11.68 1.42 -7.96
CA LEU A 2 -10.57 0.47 -7.79
C LEU A 2 -10.97 -0.98 -8.09
N ILE A 3 -12.09 -1.44 -7.50
CA ILE A 3 -12.54 -2.84 -7.63
C ILE A 3 -12.91 -3.18 -9.07
N SER A 4 -13.62 -2.29 -9.79
CA SER A 4 -13.98 -2.54 -11.19
C SER A 4 -12.77 -2.59 -12.12
N GLU A 5 -11.72 -1.81 -11.84
CA GLU A 5 -10.47 -1.86 -12.63
C GLU A 5 -9.66 -3.12 -12.29
N PHE A 6 -9.70 -3.57 -11.03
CA PHE A 6 -9.09 -4.81 -10.60
C PHE A 6 -9.76 -6.02 -11.28
N ASP A 7 -11.10 -6.06 -11.32
CA ASP A 7 -11.89 -7.09 -12.03
C ASP A 7 -11.51 -7.20 -13.51
N LYS A 8 -11.46 -6.07 -14.24
CA LYS A 8 -11.06 -6.06 -15.66
C LYS A 8 -9.68 -6.66 -15.92
N ARG A 9 -8.77 -6.60 -14.94
CA ARG A 9 -7.38 -7.07 -15.05
C ARG A 9 -7.21 -8.51 -14.59
N THR A 10 -7.96 -8.95 -13.60
CA THR A 10 -7.75 -10.24 -12.91
C THR A 10 -8.89 -11.22 -13.08
N GLY A 11 -10.08 -10.76 -13.47
CA GLY A 11 -11.34 -11.51 -13.45
C GLY A 11 -11.90 -11.74 -12.04
N ILE A 12 -11.32 -11.08 -11.02
CA ILE A 12 -11.71 -11.23 -9.62
C ILE A 12 -12.13 -9.84 -9.09
N PRO A 13 -13.42 -9.60 -8.80
CA PRO A 13 -13.91 -8.30 -8.32
C PRO A 13 -13.78 -8.13 -6.80
N LEU A 14 -12.63 -8.50 -6.21
CA LEU A 14 -12.41 -8.50 -4.76
C LEU A 14 -11.02 -7.99 -4.39
N VAL A 15 -10.94 -7.17 -3.34
CA VAL A 15 -9.67 -6.74 -2.71
C VAL A 15 -9.74 -6.94 -1.21
N LEU A 16 -8.60 -7.29 -0.59
CA LEU A 16 -8.47 -7.30 0.87
C LEU A 16 -8.11 -5.88 1.34
N ASN A 17 -8.92 -5.33 2.23
CA ASN A 17 -8.64 -4.07 2.91
C ASN A 17 -8.27 -4.35 4.37
N THR A 18 -7.10 -3.90 4.79
CA THR A 18 -6.61 -4.05 6.17
C THR A 18 -6.07 -2.72 6.67
N SER A 19 -5.99 -2.55 7.99
CA SER A 19 -5.43 -1.35 8.62
C SER A 19 -4.01 -1.09 8.12
N PHE A 20 -3.73 0.14 7.69
CA PHE A 20 -2.37 0.52 7.34
C PHE A 20 -1.60 0.92 8.59
N ASN A 21 -0.91 -0.06 9.18
CA ASN A 21 -0.05 0.06 10.35
C ASN A 21 1.00 -1.05 10.37
N ILE A 22 1.87 -1.01 11.37
CA ILE A 22 2.69 -2.16 11.79
C ILE A 22 1.99 -2.79 13.00
N LYS A 23 2.10 -4.12 13.16
CA LYS A 23 1.49 -4.84 14.29
C LYS A 23 1.86 -4.19 15.63
N GLY A 24 0.84 -3.82 16.40
CA GLY A 24 0.99 -3.15 17.70
C GLY A 24 1.09 -1.62 17.62
N GLN A 25 0.99 -1.02 16.43
CA GLN A 25 0.96 0.42 16.21
C GLN A 25 -0.45 0.88 15.81
N PRO A 26 -0.82 2.14 16.08
CA PRO A 26 -2.05 2.73 15.57
C PRO A 26 -2.04 2.83 14.04
N ILE A 27 -3.22 3.05 13.45
CA ILE A 27 -3.37 3.39 12.02
C ILE A 27 -2.67 4.73 11.76
N VAL A 28 -2.00 4.86 10.62
CA VAL A 28 -1.37 6.13 10.22
C VAL A 28 -2.39 7.25 10.02
N GLU A 29 -2.04 8.47 10.42
CA GLU A 29 -2.89 9.66 10.29
C GLU A 29 -2.21 10.80 9.50
N THR A 30 -0.89 10.74 9.33
CA THR A 30 -0.13 11.77 8.58
C THR A 30 0.64 11.19 7.37
N PRO A 31 0.93 12.02 6.34
CA PRO A 31 1.80 11.60 5.24
C PRO A 31 3.17 11.08 5.68
N LEU A 32 3.75 11.70 6.72
CA LEU A 32 5.04 11.30 7.26
C LEU A 32 5.00 9.92 7.92
N GLU A 33 3.94 9.63 8.68
CA GLU A 33 3.70 8.31 9.25
C GLU A 33 3.51 7.28 8.15
N ALA A 34 2.68 7.56 7.14
CA ALA A 34 2.46 6.66 6.02
C ALA A 34 3.75 6.32 5.26
N LEU A 35 4.64 7.30 5.05
CA LEU A 35 5.97 7.08 4.46
C LEU A 35 6.87 6.23 5.36
N SER A 36 6.89 6.52 6.66
CA SER A 36 7.72 5.79 7.64
C SER A 36 7.26 4.35 7.80
N THR A 37 5.95 4.13 7.95
CA THR A 37 5.32 2.81 7.97
C THR A 37 5.59 2.06 6.66
N PHE A 38 5.39 2.70 5.50
CA PHE A 38 5.67 2.09 4.21
C PHE A 38 7.14 1.63 4.10
N ALA A 39 8.09 2.49 4.48
CA ALA A 39 9.52 2.16 4.47
C ALA A 39 9.86 0.91 5.28
N GLY A 40 9.24 0.74 6.46
CA GLY A 40 9.44 -0.42 7.35
C GLY A 40 8.65 -1.69 6.98
N THR A 41 7.74 -1.64 6.00
CA THR A 41 6.88 -2.80 5.64
C THR A 41 7.38 -3.57 4.42
N GLY A 42 6.77 -4.74 4.17
CA GLY A 42 6.99 -5.54 2.97
C GLY A 42 6.25 -5.05 1.71
N LEU A 43 5.51 -3.95 1.78
CA LEU A 43 4.67 -3.45 0.68
C LEU A 43 5.49 -2.94 -0.51
N ASP A 44 4.95 -3.14 -1.72
CA ASP A 44 5.63 -2.81 -2.99
C ASP A 44 5.42 -1.36 -3.42
N ALA A 45 4.25 -0.79 -3.11
CA ALA A 45 3.87 0.58 -3.48
C ALA A 45 2.97 1.23 -2.43
N LEU A 46 3.09 2.55 -2.31
CA LEU A 46 2.21 3.42 -1.53
C LEU A 46 1.57 4.45 -2.47
N ILE A 47 0.24 4.48 -2.50
CA ILE A 47 -0.53 5.52 -3.17
C ILE A 47 -1.06 6.47 -2.10
N MET A 48 -0.75 7.76 -2.24
CA MET A 48 -1.21 8.80 -1.32
C MET A 48 -1.66 10.03 -2.13
N GLY A 49 -2.98 10.21 -2.26
CA GLY A 49 -3.53 11.20 -3.18
C GLY A 49 -3.03 10.96 -4.62
N SER A 50 -2.41 11.97 -5.21
CA SER A 50 -1.84 11.91 -6.58
C SER A 50 -0.41 11.38 -6.65
N TYR A 51 0.17 10.92 -5.53
CA TYR A 51 1.54 10.44 -5.48
C TYR A 51 1.60 8.92 -5.45
N LEU A 52 2.50 8.35 -6.26
CA LEU A 52 2.88 6.94 -6.24
C LEU A 52 4.34 6.83 -5.77
N VAL A 53 4.54 6.19 -4.62
CA VAL A 53 5.87 5.90 -4.07
C VAL A 53 6.17 4.42 -4.27
N ARG A 54 7.34 4.12 -4.84
CA ARG A 54 7.84 2.75 -5.02
C ARG A 54 9.21 2.67 -4.38
N LYS A 55 9.53 1.54 -3.75
CA LYS A 55 10.88 1.28 -3.27
C LYS A 55 11.78 1.06 -4.49
N SER A 56 12.79 1.89 -4.66
CA SER A 56 13.87 1.69 -5.64
C SER A 56 14.72 0.51 -5.17
N GLY A 57 14.33 -0.70 -5.54
CA GLY A 57 14.90 -1.92 -4.97
C GLY A 57 16.38 -2.10 -5.30
N THR A 58 17.11 -2.76 -4.39
CA THR A 58 17.78 -4.01 -4.77
C THR A 58 16.75 -5.15 -4.68
N PRO A 59 16.78 -6.16 -5.57
CA PRO A 59 15.83 -7.27 -5.53
C PRO A 59 15.82 -7.96 -4.17
N ARG A 60 14.65 -8.42 -3.70
CA ARG A 60 14.60 -9.43 -2.63
C ARG A 60 15.24 -10.70 -3.18
N ALA A 61 16.26 -11.22 -2.49
CA ALA A 61 16.77 -12.57 -2.69
C ALA A 61 15.70 -13.60 -2.29
#